data_AF-A0A3A8WZS2-F1
#
_entry.id   AF-A0A3A8WZS2-F1
#
_cell.length_a   1.000
_cell.length_b   1.000
_cell.length_c   1.000
_cell.angle_alpha   90.00
_cell.angle_beta   90.00
_cell.angle_gamma   90.00
#
_symmetry.space_group_name_H-M   'P 1'
#
loop_
_entity.id
_entity.type
_entity.pdbx_description
1 polymer ?
#
loop_
_entity_poly.entity_id
_entity_poly.type
_entity_poly.pdbx_seq_one_letter_code
_entity_poly.pdbx_strand_id
1 'polypeptide(L)'
;MRTFKQLTFNDRLKIEVLLKAGHKKKEIADILSVHISTIYREIKRGRFEALNSDYTTEERYSPDIAQKKKNEALAAKGADIKIGKEREFADRIEEIIINDGYSPAAALAKVKEEGYTFSICVTTLYSYIDKGVFLNLTNKQLPVKRKGEKRAYRRTTAKRASKGESIEKRPEEINEREEFGHWEMDTVVGKRGVSKKSLLVLTERKTRKEIIMLLKEHTAAAVVKALDRLERRLGAKFREIFKSITVDNGSEFADYEGMKRSRRGKKDRTRIYYCHPYSSWERGSNENQNKLVRRHIPKGTDFDDKTQREVEKIEEWINNYPRRIFDYRTSEQLFEEELRKAA
;
A
#
# COMPACT_ATOMS: atom_id res chain seq x y z
N MET A 1 34.93 25.80 34.48
CA MET A 1 33.97 24.69 34.63
C MET A 1 34.01 23.86 33.34
N ARG A 2 34.57 22.64 33.34
CA ARG A 2 34.65 21.82 32.11
C ARG A 2 33.29 21.16 31.87
N THR A 3 32.58 21.58 30.83
CA THR A 3 31.26 21.08 30.46
C THR A 3 31.35 19.69 29.82
N PHE A 4 30.29 18.89 29.93
CA PHE A 4 30.21 17.59 29.27
C PHE A 4 30.20 17.79 27.75
N LYS A 5 31.26 17.35 27.06
CA LYS A 5 31.40 17.37 25.60
C LYS A 5 31.53 15.95 25.07
N GLN A 6 30.68 15.59 24.10
CA GLN A 6 30.75 14.30 23.43
C GLN A 6 31.83 14.34 22.33
N LEU A 7 32.77 13.39 22.37
CA LEU A 7 33.87 13.33 21.37
C LEU A 7 33.32 12.98 19.98
N THR A 8 33.67 13.81 18.99
CA THR A 8 33.45 13.56 17.56
C THR A 8 34.43 12.51 17.03
N PHE A 9 34.22 12.01 15.80
CA PHE A 9 35.20 11.10 15.18
C PHE A 9 36.55 11.79 14.94
N ASN A 10 36.52 13.08 14.56
CA ASN A 10 37.74 13.87 14.39
C ASN A 10 38.51 14.05 15.71
N ASP A 11 37.80 14.25 16.83
CA ASP A 11 38.45 14.27 18.15
C ASP A 11 39.12 12.93 18.48
N ARG A 12 38.54 11.79 18.05
CA ARG A 12 39.15 10.46 18.23
C ARG A 12 40.44 10.29 17.41
N LEU A 13 40.45 10.77 16.16
CA LEU A 13 41.66 10.79 15.33
C LEU A 13 42.76 11.64 15.98
N LYS A 14 42.42 12.81 16.53
CA LYS A 14 43.36 13.65 17.26
C LYS A 14 43.94 12.95 18.50
N ILE A 15 43.12 12.21 19.24
CA ILE A 15 43.59 11.40 20.39
C ILE A 15 44.62 10.37 19.93
N GLU A 16 44.39 9.68 18.81
CA GLU A 16 45.33 8.71 18.27
C GLU A 16 46.68 9.35 17.90
N VAL A 17 46.65 10.47 17.18
CA VAL A 17 47.87 11.20 16.76
C VAL A 17 48.65 11.69 17.99
N LEU A 18 47.98 12.29 18.97
CA LEU A 18 48.63 12.82 20.17
C LEU A 18 49.21 11.70 21.06
N LEU A 19 48.56 10.54 21.13
CA LEU A 19 49.10 9.37 21.82
C LEU A 19 50.35 8.82 21.12
N LYS A 20 50.36 8.75 19.79
CA LYS A 20 51.55 8.36 19.00
C LYS A 20 52.70 9.35 19.15
N ALA A 21 52.40 10.63 19.31
CA ALA A 21 53.39 11.68 19.59
C ALA A 21 53.85 11.71 21.07
N GLY A 22 53.37 10.82 21.92
CA GLY A 22 53.83 10.68 23.31
C GLY A 22 53.22 11.67 24.31
N HIS A 23 52.18 12.40 23.94
CA HIS A 23 51.52 13.36 24.85
C HIS A 23 50.86 12.67 26.05
N LYS A 24 50.91 13.34 27.21
CA LYS A 24 50.25 12.85 28.42
C LYS A 24 48.74 13.04 28.31
N LYS A 25 47.97 12.12 28.93
CA LYS A 25 46.48 12.16 28.94
C LYS A 25 45.90 13.50 29.43
N LYS A 26 46.61 14.20 30.34
CA LYS A 26 46.24 15.54 30.83
C LYS A 26 46.35 16.59 29.72
N GLU A 27 47.45 16.59 28.97
CA GLU A 27 47.70 17.50 27.85
C GLU A 27 46.67 17.28 26.73
N ILE A 28 46.37 16.02 26.40
CA ILE A 28 45.32 15.66 25.43
C ILE A 28 43.95 16.21 25.87
N ALA A 29 43.64 16.10 27.17
CA ALA A 29 42.38 16.61 27.72
C ALA A 29 42.30 18.15 27.65
N ASP A 30 43.43 18.84 27.84
CA ASP A 30 43.52 20.30 27.76
C ASP A 30 43.40 20.78 26.30
N ILE A 31 44.10 20.14 25.37
CA ILE A 31 44.02 20.41 23.92
C ILE A 31 42.59 20.24 23.39
N LEU A 32 41.89 19.17 23.80
CA LEU A 32 40.51 18.91 23.35
C LEU A 32 39.45 19.65 24.18
N SER A 33 39.88 20.38 25.21
CA SER A 33 39.02 21.08 26.17
C SER A 33 37.95 20.19 26.80
N VAL A 34 38.35 18.99 27.23
CA VAL A 34 37.48 18.00 27.89
C VAL A 34 38.00 17.64 29.28
N HIS A 35 37.17 16.99 30.08
CA HIS A 35 37.59 16.43 31.35
C HIS A 35 38.56 15.25 31.14
N ILE A 36 39.58 15.12 32.00
CA ILE A 36 40.60 14.06 31.89
C ILE A 36 39.98 12.65 31.88
N SER A 37 38.93 12.42 32.67
CA SER A 37 38.21 11.14 32.70
C SER A 37 37.57 10.77 31.36
N THR A 38 37.22 11.74 30.50
CA THR A 38 36.70 11.48 29.16
C THR A 38 37.77 10.82 28.29
N ILE A 39 39.02 11.27 28.37
CA ILE A 39 40.15 10.68 27.65
C ILE A 39 40.43 9.26 28.14
N TYR A 40 40.45 9.04 29.47
CA TYR A 40 40.61 7.68 30.01
C TYR A 40 39.51 6.72 29.56
N ARG A 41 38.24 7.16 29.58
CA ARG A 41 37.10 6.36 29.12
C ARG A 41 37.17 6.07 27.62
N GLU A 42 37.59 7.05 26.81
CA GLU A 42 37.73 6.89 25.37
C GLU A 42 38.85 5.91 25.02
N ILE A 43 40.03 6.05 25.63
CA ILE A 43 41.16 5.13 25.44
C ILE A 43 40.74 3.70 25.80
N LYS A 44 40.08 3.51 26.95
CA LYS A 44 39.56 2.20 27.36
C LYS A 44 38.57 1.62 26.35
N ARG A 45 37.74 2.46 25.71
CA ARG A 45 36.78 2.02 24.70
C ARG A 45 37.49 1.53 23.43
N GLY A 46 38.46 2.27 22.94
CA GLY A 46 39.22 1.96 21.70
C GLY A 46 40.42 1.04 21.88
N ARG A 47 40.66 0.53 23.10
CA ARG A 47 41.81 -0.33 23.39
C ARG A 47 41.70 -1.68 22.69
N PHE A 48 42.80 -2.10 22.07
CA PHE A 48 42.97 -3.42 21.47
C PHE A 48 44.43 -3.88 21.60
N GLU A 49 44.64 -5.20 21.55
CA GLU A 49 45.98 -5.79 21.48
C GLU A 49 46.41 -5.85 20.01
N ALA A 50 47.54 -5.21 19.70
CA ALA A 50 48.17 -5.26 18.40
C ALA A 50 49.34 -6.25 18.45
N LEU A 51 49.43 -7.13 17.45
CA LEU A 51 50.60 -7.97 17.24
C LEU A 51 51.62 -7.20 16.40
N ASN A 52 52.82 -7.06 16.92
CA ASN A 52 53.94 -6.45 16.22
C ASN A 52 54.63 -7.45 15.27
N SER A 53 55.45 -6.94 14.36
CA SER A 53 56.19 -7.76 13.38
C SER A 53 57.20 -8.73 14.00
N ASP A 54 57.60 -8.49 15.24
CA ASP A 54 58.48 -9.33 16.06
C ASP A 54 57.68 -10.34 16.92
N TYR A 55 56.39 -10.52 16.65
CA TYR A 55 55.46 -11.37 17.39
C TYR A 55 55.24 -10.98 18.87
N THR A 56 55.66 -9.77 19.27
CA THR A 56 55.29 -9.21 20.57
C THR A 56 53.90 -8.59 20.51
N THR A 57 53.18 -8.55 21.64
CA THR A 57 51.87 -7.91 21.74
C THR A 57 51.98 -6.59 22.49
N GLU A 58 51.30 -5.56 21.98
CA GLU A 58 51.20 -4.26 22.65
C GLU A 58 49.79 -3.69 22.64
N GLU A 59 49.41 -2.99 23.71
CA GLU A 59 48.11 -2.33 23.78
C GLU A 59 48.13 -1.02 22.97
N ARG A 60 47.30 -0.94 21.92
CA ARG A 60 47.11 0.28 21.11
C ARG A 60 45.69 0.83 21.26
N TYR A 61 45.53 2.10 20.92
CA TYR A 61 44.23 2.76 20.78
C TYR A 61 43.85 2.83 19.29
N SER A 62 42.62 2.42 18.96
CA SER A 62 42.03 2.61 17.63
C SER A 62 40.78 3.50 17.71
N PRO A 63 40.71 4.59 16.92
CA PRO A 63 39.53 5.43 16.82
C PRO A 63 38.33 4.68 16.20
N ASP A 64 38.57 3.78 15.25
CA ASP A 64 37.52 2.98 14.60
C ASP A 64 36.86 2.00 15.57
N ILE A 65 37.66 1.29 16.38
CA ILE A 65 37.15 0.38 17.41
C ILE A 65 36.33 1.18 18.44
N ALA A 66 36.82 2.35 18.85
CA ALA A 66 36.12 3.20 19.79
C ALA A 66 34.78 3.72 19.22
N GLN A 67 34.77 4.10 17.95
CA GLN A 67 33.57 4.57 17.25
C GLN A 67 32.56 3.44 17.03
N LYS A 68 33.03 2.24 16.64
CA LYS A 68 32.20 1.04 16.48
C LYS A 68 31.48 0.69 17.79
N LYS A 69 32.21 0.56 18.90
CA LYS A 69 31.61 0.28 20.22
C LYS A 69 30.64 1.37 20.68
N LYS A 70 30.90 2.64 20.35
CA LYS A 70 29.95 3.74 20.63
C LYS A 70 28.67 3.57 19.82
N ASN A 71 28.77 3.25 18.54
CA ASN A 71 27.61 3.05 17.66
C ASN A 71 26.79 1.84 18.10
N GLU A 72 27.45 0.74 18.49
CA GLU A 72 26.81 -0.45 19.06
C GLU A 72 26.07 -0.13 20.36
N ALA A 73 26.70 0.59 21.29
CA ALA A 73 26.05 1.01 22.53
C ALA A 73 24.86 1.96 22.29
N LEU A 74 24.95 2.85 21.31
CA LEU A 74 23.85 3.74 20.93
C LEU A 74 22.69 2.96 20.29
N ALA A 75 23.01 1.99 19.43
CA ALA A 75 22.03 1.10 18.83
C ALA A 75 21.32 0.24 19.90
N ALA A 76 22.08 -0.26 20.89
CA ALA A 76 21.55 -1.04 22.01
C ALA A 76 20.66 -0.22 22.95
N LYS A 77 20.97 1.07 23.16
CA LYS A 77 20.13 1.98 23.95
C LYS A 77 18.75 2.19 23.31
N GLY A 78 18.68 2.17 21.98
CA GLY A 78 17.48 2.50 21.23
C GLY A 78 17.17 4.01 21.27
N ALA A 79 16.35 4.46 20.32
CA ALA A 79 15.73 5.77 20.40
C ALA A 79 14.44 5.67 21.23
N ASP A 80 14.11 6.73 21.96
CA ASP A 80 12.82 6.81 22.64
C ASP A 80 11.68 6.62 21.61
N ILE A 81 10.67 5.85 22.01
CA ILE A 81 9.52 5.56 21.16
C ILE A 81 8.69 6.84 21.03
N LYS A 82 8.53 7.35 19.81
CA LYS A 82 7.78 8.57 19.50
C LYS A 82 6.32 8.49 19.97
N ILE A 83 5.71 7.31 19.86
CA ILE A 83 4.35 7.03 20.33
C ILE A 83 4.23 7.04 21.87
N GLY A 84 5.33 7.02 22.63
CA GLY A 84 5.36 6.57 24.02
C GLY A 84 4.32 7.17 24.98
N LYS A 85 3.81 8.38 24.76
CA LYS A 85 2.74 9.00 25.58
C LYS A 85 1.36 9.05 24.91
N GLU A 86 1.29 8.74 23.62
CA GLU A 86 0.12 8.89 22.76
C GLU A 86 -0.68 7.58 22.69
N ARG A 87 -1.24 7.16 23.83
CA ARG A 87 -1.97 5.88 23.94
C ARG A 87 -3.22 5.85 23.07
N GLU A 88 -4.03 6.92 23.09
CA GLU A 88 -5.25 7.02 22.29
C GLU A 88 -4.96 6.91 20.78
N PHE A 89 -3.84 7.51 20.32
CA PHE A 89 -3.39 7.38 18.94
C PHE A 89 -2.99 5.93 18.61
N ALA A 90 -2.27 5.26 19.51
CA ALA A 90 -1.85 3.88 19.30
C ALA A 90 -3.07 2.94 19.23
N ASP A 91 -4.00 3.06 20.17
CA ASP A 91 -5.21 2.24 20.25
C ASP A 91 -6.08 2.43 19.00
N ARG A 92 -6.26 3.68 18.56
CA ARG A 92 -7.04 3.98 17.34
C ARG A 92 -6.38 3.41 16.08
N ILE A 93 -5.05 3.47 15.98
CA ILE A 93 -4.31 2.85 14.86
C ILE A 93 -4.47 1.32 14.88
N GLU A 94 -4.44 0.68 16.05
CA GLU A 94 -4.71 -0.76 16.15
C GLU A 94 -6.13 -1.08 15.67
N GLU A 95 -7.12 -0.34 16.14
CA GLU A 95 -8.52 -0.53 15.75
C GLU A 95 -8.72 -0.43 14.24
N ILE A 96 -8.23 0.64 13.61
CA ILE A 96 -8.37 0.88 12.17
C ILE A 96 -7.66 -0.20 11.34
N ILE A 97 -6.49 -0.69 11.78
CA ILE A 97 -5.75 -1.71 11.02
C ILE A 97 -6.36 -3.09 11.22
N ILE A 98 -6.73 -3.45 12.45
CA ILE A 98 -7.20 -4.80 12.81
C ILE A 98 -8.66 -4.99 12.44
N ASN A 99 -9.53 -4.06 12.85
CA ASN A 99 -10.98 -4.20 12.69
C ASN A 99 -11.43 -3.69 11.32
N ASP A 100 -10.91 -2.52 10.91
CA ASP A 100 -11.33 -1.93 9.63
C ASP A 100 -10.50 -2.43 8.44
N GLY A 101 -9.39 -3.14 8.66
CA GLY A 101 -8.58 -3.75 7.60
C GLY A 101 -7.73 -2.76 6.77
N TYR A 102 -7.41 -1.60 7.35
CA TYR A 102 -6.63 -0.57 6.67
C TYR A 102 -5.14 -0.93 6.59
N SER A 103 -4.46 -0.43 5.56
CA SER A 103 -2.99 -0.46 5.55
C SER A 103 -2.42 0.56 6.54
N PRO A 104 -1.21 0.38 7.08
CA PRO A 104 -0.58 1.35 7.98
C PRO A 104 -0.58 2.79 7.46
N ALA A 105 -0.31 3.00 6.16
CA ALA A 105 -0.35 4.33 5.56
C ALA A 105 -1.77 4.94 5.53
N ALA A 106 -2.78 4.13 5.23
CA ALA A 106 -4.17 4.57 5.20
C ALA A 106 -4.71 4.82 6.62
N ALA A 107 -4.29 4.03 7.60
CA ALA A 107 -4.63 4.26 9.01
C ALA A 107 -4.11 5.61 9.50
N LEU A 108 -2.86 5.96 9.17
CA LEU A 108 -2.29 7.27 9.48
C LEU A 108 -3.04 8.44 8.82
N ALA A 109 -3.54 8.24 7.59
CA ALA A 109 -4.36 9.24 6.94
C ALA A 109 -5.74 9.37 7.60
N LYS A 110 -6.33 8.25 8.01
CA LYS A 110 -7.64 8.23 8.67
C LYS A 110 -7.61 8.94 10.03
N VAL A 111 -6.61 8.66 10.88
CA VAL A 111 -6.47 9.38 12.15
C VAL A 111 -6.20 10.89 11.94
N LYS A 112 -5.50 11.26 10.87
CA LYS A 112 -5.31 12.67 10.52
C LYS A 112 -6.64 13.34 10.14
N GLU A 113 -7.49 12.66 9.37
CA GLU A 113 -8.85 13.10 9.02
C GLU A 113 -9.73 13.24 10.27
N GLU A 114 -9.59 12.33 11.23
CA GLU A 114 -10.30 12.35 12.52
C GLU A 114 -9.81 13.45 13.48
N GLY A 115 -8.80 14.24 13.09
CA GLY A 115 -8.35 15.42 13.84
C GLY A 115 -7.23 15.17 14.85
N TYR A 116 -6.59 14.00 14.83
CA TYR A 116 -5.43 13.75 15.69
C TYR A 116 -4.26 14.67 15.31
N THR A 117 -3.72 15.38 16.30
CA THR A 117 -2.59 16.32 16.11
C THR A 117 -1.24 15.62 16.03
N PHE A 118 -1.09 14.51 16.77
CA PHE A 118 0.10 13.68 16.73
C PHE A 118 0.15 12.84 15.45
N SER A 119 1.32 12.76 14.83
CA SER A 119 1.54 11.91 13.66
C SER A 119 2.96 11.36 13.60
N ILE A 120 3.10 10.22 12.93
CA ILE A 120 4.37 9.58 12.63
C ILE A 120 4.45 9.25 11.15
N CYS A 121 5.65 9.12 10.61
CA CYS A 121 5.81 8.65 9.23
C CYS A 121 5.51 7.14 9.11
N VAL A 122 5.07 6.73 7.93
CA VAL A 122 4.68 5.35 7.61
C VAL A 122 5.79 4.34 7.96
N THR A 123 7.05 4.67 7.70
CA THR A 123 8.21 3.81 8.02
C THR A 123 8.40 3.63 9.51
N THR A 124 8.11 4.65 10.33
CA THR A 124 8.14 4.53 11.80
C THR A 124 7.05 3.58 12.27
N LEU A 125 5.83 3.71 11.72
CA LEU A 125 4.72 2.82 12.06
C LEU A 125 5.05 1.36 11.74
N TYR A 126 5.58 1.06 10.55
CA TYR A 126 6.05 -0.28 10.21
C TYR A 126 7.14 -0.77 11.17
N SER A 127 8.14 0.06 11.47
CA SER A 127 9.19 -0.33 12.44
C SER A 127 8.63 -0.64 13.82
N TYR A 128 7.57 0.02 14.27
CA TYR A 128 6.95 -0.22 15.56
C TYR A 128 6.14 -1.51 15.58
N ILE A 129 5.45 -1.82 14.48
CA ILE A 129 4.76 -3.12 14.31
C ILE A 129 5.78 -4.26 14.32
N ASP A 130 6.91 -4.11 13.62
CA ASP A 130 7.98 -5.11 13.58
C ASP A 130 8.63 -5.34 14.95
N LYS A 131 8.77 -4.26 15.74
CA LYS A 131 9.34 -4.30 17.10
C LYS A 131 8.35 -4.74 18.17
N GLY A 132 7.08 -4.97 17.83
CA GLY A 132 6.03 -5.33 18.80
C GLY A 132 5.75 -4.22 19.82
N VAL A 133 5.81 -2.95 19.40
CA VAL A 133 5.49 -1.79 20.26
C VAL A 133 3.99 -1.74 20.57
N PHE A 134 3.18 -2.26 19.67
CA PHE A 134 1.72 -2.35 19.78
C PHE A 134 1.31 -3.59 20.58
N LEU A 135 0.21 -3.49 21.33
CA LEU A 135 -0.29 -4.56 22.18
C LEU A 135 -0.92 -5.68 21.34
N ASN A 136 -1.79 -5.31 20.39
CA ASN A 136 -2.56 -6.27 19.60
C ASN A 136 -2.12 -6.32 18.13
N LEU A 137 -1.40 -5.31 17.65
CA LEU A 137 -1.02 -5.20 16.25
C LEU A 137 0.35 -5.81 15.98
N THR A 138 0.37 -6.85 15.16
CA THR A 138 1.61 -7.46 14.62
C THR A 138 1.53 -7.56 13.09
N ASN A 139 2.63 -8.04 12.48
CA ASN A 139 2.65 -8.36 11.05
C ASN A 139 1.56 -9.35 10.61
N LYS A 140 0.99 -10.16 11.53
CA LYS A 140 -0.09 -11.11 11.23
C LYS A 140 -1.43 -10.44 10.94
N GLN A 141 -1.66 -9.23 11.43
CA GLN A 141 -2.90 -8.49 11.20
C GLN A 141 -2.85 -7.59 9.95
N LEU A 142 -1.66 -7.36 9.37
CA LEU A 142 -1.54 -6.53 8.17
C LEU A 142 -2.28 -7.12 6.95
N PRO A 143 -2.99 -6.30 6.15
CA PRO A 143 -3.88 -6.78 5.09
C PRO A 143 -3.14 -7.37 3.87
N VAL A 144 -1.87 -7.03 3.67
CA VAL A 144 -1.06 -7.54 2.57
C VAL A 144 0.07 -8.38 3.14
N LYS A 145 0.08 -9.68 2.80
CA LYS A 145 1.18 -10.59 3.11
C LYS A 145 2.16 -10.66 1.93
N ARG A 146 3.45 -10.83 2.24
CA ARG A 146 4.46 -11.13 1.22
C ARG A 146 4.05 -12.44 0.53
N LYS A 147 3.73 -12.37 -0.76
CA LYS A 147 3.44 -13.57 -1.56
C LYS A 147 4.77 -14.28 -1.86
N GLY A 148 4.74 -15.61 -1.85
CA GLY A 148 5.83 -16.44 -2.36
C GLY A 148 6.05 -16.24 -3.87
N GLU A 149 6.95 -17.04 -4.45
CA GLU A 149 7.36 -16.92 -5.84
C GLU A 149 6.17 -16.88 -6.81
N LYS A 150 6.22 -15.93 -7.75
CA LYS A 150 5.25 -15.85 -8.84
C LYS A 150 5.42 -17.08 -9.72
N ARG A 151 4.35 -17.84 -9.94
CA ARG A 151 4.35 -18.93 -10.93
C ARG A 151 4.76 -18.38 -12.30
N ALA A 152 5.62 -19.13 -12.99
CA ALA A 152 6.05 -18.79 -14.34
C ALA A 152 4.83 -18.61 -15.25
N TYR A 153 4.79 -17.46 -15.94
CA TYR A 153 3.72 -17.13 -16.86
C TYR A 153 3.89 -17.96 -18.13
N ARG A 154 2.92 -18.84 -18.43
CA ARG A 154 2.89 -19.59 -19.69
C ARG A 154 2.12 -18.77 -20.71
N ARG A 155 2.83 -18.26 -21.72
CA ARG A 155 2.20 -17.58 -22.86
C ARG A 155 1.44 -18.61 -23.67
N THR A 156 0.13 -18.43 -23.79
CA THR A 156 -0.74 -19.30 -24.60
C THR A 156 -1.38 -18.45 -25.69
N THR A 157 -1.41 -18.96 -26.91
CA THR A 157 -1.97 -18.24 -28.06
C THR A 157 -3.48 -18.24 -28.00
N ALA A 158 -4.10 -17.10 -28.28
CA ALA A 158 -5.55 -16.99 -28.37
C ALA A 158 -6.09 -17.90 -29.48
N LYS A 159 -7.06 -18.76 -29.16
CA LYS A 159 -7.71 -19.65 -30.15
C LYS A 159 -8.96 -19.06 -30.79
N ARG A 160 -9.41 -17.88 -30.37
CA ARG A 160 -10.69 -17.27 -30.81
C ARG A 160 -10.54 -15.75 -30.96
N ALA A 161 -11.26 -15.20 -31.94
CA ALA A 161 -11.41 -13.77 -32.12
C ALA A 161 -12.15 -13.12 -30.93
N SER A 162 -11.93 -11.82 -30.74
CA SER A 162 -12.69 -11.00 -29.79
C SER A 162 -14.19 -11.10 -30.08
N LYS A 163 -15.00 -11.16 -29.01
CA LYS A 163 -16.47 -11.29 -29.12
C LYS A 163 -17.17 -9.97 -29.49
N GLY A 164 -16.45 -8.86 -29.44
CA GLY A 164 -16.96 -7.54 -29.80
C GLY A 164 -15.83 -6.61 -30.21
N GLU A 165 -16.04 -5.31 -30.05
CA GLU A 165 -15.09 -4.28 -30.46
C GLU A 165 -13.75 -4.43 -29.72
N SER A 166 -12.65 -4.52 -30.47
CA SER A 166 -11.30 -4.66 -29.89
C SER A 166 -10.88 -3.39 -29.14
N ILE A 167 -10.06 -3.55 -28.11
CA ILE A 167 -9.42 -2.46 -27.39
C ILE A 167 -8.54 -1.58 -28.29
N GLU A 168 -8.07 -2.08 -29.43
CA GLU A 168 -7.32 -1.29 -30.42
C GLU A 168 -8.16 -0.16 -31.06
N LYS A 169 -9.49 -0.28 -31.05
CA LYS A 169 -10.40 0.75 -31.53
C LYS A 169 -10.76 1.78 -30.46
N ARG A 170 -10.28 1.59 -29.23
CA ARG A 170 -10.50 2.52 -28.12
C ARG A 170 -9.58 3.74 -28.32
N PRO A 171 -10.12 4.98 -28.23
CA PRO A 171 -9.29 6.18 -28.25
C PRO A 171 -8.13 6.13 -27.25
N GLU A 172 -6.96 6.59 -27.66
CA GLU A 172 -5.71 6.44 -26.90
C GLU A 172 -5.71 7.32 -25.63
N GLU A 173 -6.45 8.43 -25.64
CA GLU A 173 -6.60 9.35 -24.51
C GLU A 173 -7.18 8.64 -23.26
N ILE A 174 -7.95 7.56 -23.47
CA ILE A 174 -8.52 6.74 -22.38
C ILE A 174 -7.41 6.00 -21.60
N ASN A 175 -6.23 5.81 -22.19
CA ASN A 175 -5.08 5.19 -21.54
C ASN A 175 -4.42 6.10 -20.50
N GLU A 176 -4.54 7.42 -20.65
CA GLU A 176 -4.00 8.42 -19.73
C GLU A 176 -4.75 8.46 -18.40
N ARG A 177 -6.03 8.05 -18.41
CA ARG A 177 -6.93 8.00 -17.24
C ARG A 177 -7.28 9.37 -16.65
N GLU A 178 -7.15 10.41 -17.46
CA GLU A 178 -7.48 11.80 -17.08
C GLU A 178 -8.96 12.14 -17.33
N GLU A 179 -9.62 11.40 -18.23
CA GLU A 179 -11.03 11.60 -18.55
C GLU A 179 -11.95 10.76 -17.63
N PHE A 180 -12.96 11.41 -17.06
CA PHE A 180 -14.00 10.76 -16.28
C PHE A 180 -14.98 9.97 -17.16
N GLY A 181 -15.36 8.78 -16.70
CA GLY A 181 -16.48 8.01 -17.25
C GLY A 181 -16.06 6.79 -18.06
N HIS A 182 -14.78 6.42 -18.01
CA HIS A 182 -14.29 5.18 -18.61
C HIS A 182 -14.13 4.12 -17.52
N TRP A 183 -14.79 2.98 -17.70
CA TRP A 183 -14.85 1.93 -16.69
C TRP A 183 -14.16 0.67 -17.17
N GLU A 184 -13.56 -0.06 -16.23
CA GLU A 184 -13.15 -1.44 -16.41
C GLU A 184 -14.17 -2.33 -15.70
N MET A 185 -14.58 -3.42 -16.33
CA MET A 185 -15.53 -4.37 -15.75
C MET A 185 -14.86 -5.73 -15.59
N ASP A 186 -15.12 -6.38 -14.45
CA ASP A 186 -14.58 -7.69 -14.09
C ASP A 186 -15.56 -8.48 -13.25
N THR A 187 -15.25 -9.75 -13.03
CA THR A 187 -15.96 -10.55 -12.04
C THR A 187 -15.04 -11.10 -10.95
N VAL A 188 -15.59 -11.16 -9.75
CA VAL A 188 -14.97 -11.85 -8.61
C VAL A 188 -15.82 -13.08 -8.34
N VAL A 189 -15.27 -14.26 -8.59
CA VAL A 189 -15.96 -15.54 -8.37
C VAL A 189 -15.80 -16.05 -6.93
N GLY A 190 -16.85 -16.68 -6.41
CA GLY A 190 -16.82 -17.39 -5.13
C GLY A 190 -16.05 -18.71 -5.19
N LYS A 191 -16.28 -19.59 -4.21
CA LYS A 191 -15.67 -20.93 -4.16
C LYS A 191 -16.05 -21.75 -5.39
N ARG A 192 -15.04 -22.10 -6.21
CA ARG A 192 -15.23 -22.84 -7.47
C ARG A 192 -15.95 -24.18 -7.22
N GLY A 193 -16.97 -24.46 -8.03
CA GLY A 193 -17.74 -25.70 -7.95
C GLY A 193 -18.77 -25.75 -6.82
N VAL A 194 -18.85 -24.71 -5.99
CA VAL A 194 -19.83 -24.61 -4.90
C VAL A 194 -20.71 -23.39 -5.14
N SER A 195 -20.10 -22.20 -5.17
CA SER A 195 -20.82 -20.96 -5.30
C SER A 195 -21.27 -20.74 -6.74
N LYS A 196 -22.57 -20.51 -6.92
CA LYS A 196 -23.15 -20.07 -8.19
C LYS A 196 -23.03 -18.56 -8.34
N LYS A 197 -23.11 -17.83 -7.23
CA LYS A 197 -23.03 -16.38 -7.21
C LYS A 197 -21.62 -15.88 -7.52
N SER A 198 -21.56 -14.68 -8.08
CA SER A 198 -20.33 -13.94 -8.31
C SER A 198 -20.58 -12.45 -8.10
N LEU A 199 -19.52 -11.65 -7.93
CA LEU A 199 -19.64 -10.20 -7.89
C LEU A 199 -19.25 -9.66 -9.27
N LEU A 200 -20.09 -8.79 -9.82
CA LEU A 200 -19.75 -7.93 -10.93
C LEU A 200 -19.13 -6.66 -10.36
N VAL A 201 -17.92 -6.33 -10.81
CA VAL A 201 -17.14 -5.19 -10.33
C VAL A 201 -16.95 -4.24 -11.50
N LEU A 202 -17.28 -2.96 -11.32
CA LEU A 202 -16.97 -1.89 -12.25
C LEU A 202 -16.08 -0.85 -11.56
N THR A 203 -14.89 -0.66 -12.11
CA THR A 203 -13.90 0.31 -11.63
C THR A 203 -13.81 1.50 -12.58
N GLU A 204 -14.07 2.71 -12.11
CA GLU A 204 -13.87 3.94 -12.89
C GLU A 204 -12.37 4.28 -13.00
N ARG A 205 -11.89 4.61 -14.20
CA ARG A 205 -10.46 4.67 -14.51
C ARG A 205 -9.77 5.94 -13.99
N LYS A 206 -10.47 7.04 -13.75
CA LYS A 206 -9.87 8.26 -13.19
C LYS A 206 -9.85 8.24 -11.67
N THR A 207 -11.03 8.17 -11.08
CA THR A 207 -11.35 8.32 -9.64
C THR A 207 -11.25 7.02 -8.85
N ARG A 208 -11.15 5.86 -9.52
CA ARG A 208 -11.06 4.53 -8.90
C ARG A 208 -12.32 4.15 -8.10
N LYS A 209 -13.44 4.81 -8.39
CA LYS A 209 -14.76 4.48 -7.84
C LYS A 209 -15.14 3.05 -8.24
N GLU A 210 -15.60 2.28 -7.28
CA GLU A 210 -16.12 0.93 -7.46
C GLU A 210 -17.64 0.92 -7.42
N ILE A 211 -18.23 0.13 -8.31
CA ILE A 211 -19.62 -0.33 -8.23
C ILE A 211 -19.60 -1.85 -8.22
N ILE A 212 -20.16 -2.46 -7.18
CA ILE A 212 -20.14 -3.90 -6.95
C ILE A 212 -21.57 -4.42 -6.85
N MET A 213 -21.92 -5.34 -7.75
CA MET A 213 -23.25 -5.95 -7.80
C MET A 213 -23.17 -7.45 -7.62
N LEU A 214 -24.03 -8.01 -6.77
CA LEU A 214 -24.16 -9.45 -6.62
C LEU A 214 -24.91 -10.06 -7.81
N LEU A 215 -24.24 -10.96 -8.52
CA LEU A 215 -24.82 -11.78 -9.57
C LEU A 215 -25.34 -13.09 -8.96
N LYS A 216 -26.56 -13.49 -9.34
CA LYS A 216 -27.15 -14.77 -8.91
C LYS A 216 -26.41 -15.97 -9.50
N GLU A 217 -25.84 -15.79 -10.68
CA GLU A 217 -25.10 -16.81 -11.43
C GLU A 217 -23.95 -16.13 -12.19
N HIS A 218 -22.90 -16.89 -12.47
CA HIS A 218 -21.76 -16.42 -13.25
C HIS A 218 -22.00 -16.60 -14.76
N THR A 219 -22.97 -15.85 -15.31
CA THR A 219 -23.43 -15.97 -16.71
C THR A 219 -23.57 -14.61 -17.40
N ALA A 220 -23.51 -14.59 -18.73
CA ALA A 220 -23.69 -13.35 -19.51
C ALA A 220 -25.07 -12.71 -19.34
N ALA A 221 -26.11 -13.52 -19.25
CA ALA A 221 -27.46 -13.03 -18.97
C ALA A 221 -27.56 -12.32 -17.61
N ALA A 222 -26.85 -12.82 -16.59
CA ALA A 222 -26.81 -12.19 -15.27
C ALA A 222 -26.08 -10.83 -15.31
N VAL A 223 -24.98 -10.73 -16.07
CA VAL A 223 -24.24 -9.47 -16.29
C VAL A 223 -25.12 -8.43 -16.99
N VAL A 224 -25.77 -8.81 -18.10
CA VAL A 224 -26.68 -7.90 -18.84
C VAL A 224 -27.82 -7.42 -17.95
N LYS A 225 -28.42 -8.32 -17.15
CA LYS A 225 -29.48 -7.94 -16.19
C LYS A 225 -28.96 -6.99 -15.11
N ALA A 226 -27.71 -7.13 -14.67
CA ALA A 226 -27.10 -6.21 -13.73
C ALA A 226 -26.91 -4.82 -14.34
N LEU A 227 -26.39 -4.73 -15.56
CA LEU A 227 -26.29 -3.46 -16.31
C LEU A 227 -27.65 -2.82 -16.56
N ASP A 228 -28.67 -3.60 -16.91
CA ASP A 228 -30.06 -3.12 -17.08
C ASP A 228 -30.59 -2.47 -15.78
N ARG A 229 -30.31 -3.09 -14.61
CA ARG A 229 -30.69 -2.52 -13.31
C ARG A 229 -29.92 -1.24 -12.99
N LEU A 230 -28.62 -1.23 -13.29
CA LEU A 230 -27.77 -0.06 -13.09
C LEU A 230 -28.22 1.12 -13.96
N GLU A 231 -28.52 0.89 -15.23
CA GLU A 231 -29.07 1.88 -16.16
C GLU A 231 -30.43 2.42 -15.68
N ARG A 232 -31.30 1.56 -15.14
CA ARG A 232 -32.57 1.99 -14.57
C ARG A 232 -32.36 2.90 -13.35
N ARG A 233 -31.44 2.53 -12.45
CA ARG A 233 -31.14 3.30 -11.24
C ARG A 233 -30.58 4.68 -11.54
N LEU A 234 -29.65 4.77 -12.49
CA LEU A 234 -28.96 6.03 -12.81
C LEU A 234 -29.76 6.97 -13.70
N GLY A 235 -30.82 6.49 -14.34
CA GLY A 235 -31.64 7.37 -15.13
C GLY A 235 -30.85 8.00 -16.28
N ALA A 236 -31.26 9.19 -16.74
CA ALA A 236 -30.69 9.82 -17.93
C ALA A 236 -29.15 9.98 -17.84
N LYS A 237 -28.64 10.12 -16.61
CA LYS A 237 -27.22 10.28 -16.28
C LYS A 237 -26.33 9.07 -16.60
N PHE A 238 -26.90 7.91 -16.95
CA PHE A 238 -26.08 6.72 -17.23
C PHE A 238 -25.00 6.99 -18.30
N ARG A 239 -25.35 7.68 -19.39
CA ARG A 239 -24.40 7.95 -20.49
C ARG A 239 -23.32 8.97 -20.13
N GLU A 240 -23.62 9.88 -19.21
CA GLU A 240 -22.67 10.86 -18.68
C GLU A 240 -21.63 10.16 -17.79
N ILE A 241 -22.09 9.19 -16.99
CA ILE A 241 -21.26 8.44 -16.06
C ILE A 241 -20.49 7.31 -16.77
N PHE A 242 -21.05 6.68 -17.79
CA PHE A 242 -20.48 5.53 -18.51
C PHE A 242 -20.26 5.86 -19.99
N LYS A 243 -19.13 6.51 -20.31
CA LYS A 243 -18.69 6.76 -21.69
C LYS A 243 -18.26 5.48 -22.39
N SER A 244 -17.51 4.62 -21.70
CA SER A 244 -17.15 3.29 -22.19
C SER A 244 -16.89 2.29 -21.07
N ILE A 245 -17.06 1.01 -21.35
CA ILE A 245 -16.71 -0.11 -20.47
C ILE A 245 -15.70 -1.02 -21.18
N THR A 246 -14.61 -1.36 -20.49
CA THR A 246 -13.59 -2.29 -20.99
C THR A 246 -13.68 -3.62 -20.24
N VAL A 247 -13.78 -4.74 -20.96
CA VAL A 247 -13.92 -6.10 -20.43
C VAL A 247 -12.83 -7.02 -20.96
N ASP A 248 -12.66 -8.20 -20.35
CA ASP A 248 -11.91 -9.28 -20.98
C ASP A 248 -12.82 -10.20 -21.83
N ASN A 249 -12.23 -11.26 -22.37
CA ASN A 249 -12.92 -12.24 -23.21
C ASN A 249 -13.60 -13.36 -22.41
N GLY A 250 -13.91 -13.13 -21.13
CA GLY A 250 -14.64 -14.05 -20.26
C GLY A 250 -15.95 -14.57 -20.87
N SER A 251 -16.40 -15.74 -20.44
CA SER A 251 -17.67 -16.32 -20.88
C SER A 251 -18.88 -15.52 -20.37
N GLU A 252 -18.76 -14.93 -19.20
CA GLU A 252 -19.73 -14.03 -18.58
C GLU A 252 -19.86 -12.70 -19.32
N PHE A 253 -18.88 -12.33 -20.15
CA PHE A 253 -18.92 -11.12 -20.99
C PHE A 253 -19.20 -11.46 -22.46
N ALA A 254 -19.82 -12.61 -22.74
CA ALA A 254 -20.03 -13.04 -24.12
C ALA A 254 -21.11 -12.26 -24.88
N ASP A 255 -22.08 -11.67 -24.19
CA ASP A 255 -23.23 -11.00 -24.80
C ASP A 255 -22.93 -9.50 -25.04
N TYR A 256 -22.11 -9.21 -26.05
CA TYR A 256 -21.72 -7.85 -26.42
C TYR A 256 -22.94 -6.96 -26.69
N GLU A 257 -23.86 -7.42 -27.54
CA GLU A 257 -25.07 -6.67 -27.90
C GLU A 257 -25.97 -6.41 -26.69
N GLY A 258 -26.16 -7.41 -25.82
CA GLY A 258 -26.95 -7.25 -24.61
C GLY A 258 -26.33 -6.25 -23.62
N MET A 259 -25.00 -6.24 -23.48
CA MET A 259 -24.32 -5.29 -22.61
C MET A 259 -24.36 -3.86 -23.17
N LYS A 260 -24.23 -3.71 -24.49
CA LYS A 260 -24.20 -2.42 -25.21
C LYS A 260 -25.60 -1.78 -25.34
N ARG A 261 -26.64 -2.59 -25.54
CA ARG A 261 -28.02 -2.14 -25.78
C ARG A 261 -28.59 -1.41 -24.57
N SER A 262 -29.27 -0.28 -24.80
CA SER A 262 -30.08 0.40 -23.77
C SER A 262 -31.47 -0.21 -23.61
N ARG A 263 -32.00 -0.25 -22.39
CA ARG A 263 -33.41 -0.58 -22.09
C ARG A 263 -34.31 0.65 -22.08
N ARG A 264 -33.76 1.85 -22.22
CA ARG A 264 -34.46 3.13 -22.02
C ARG A 264 -34.60 3.98 -23.28
N GLY A 265 -33.93 3.61 -24.37
CA GLY A 265 -34.05 4.29 -25.64
C GLY A 265 -33.42 3.51 -26.78
N LYS A 266 -33.49 4.07 -27.99
CA LYS A 266 -32.96 3.45 -29.21
C LYS A 266 -31.44 3.52 -29.32
N LYS A 267 -30.79 4.46 -28.64
CA LYS A 267 -29.33 4.60 -28.62
C LYS A 267 -28.72 3.61 -27.62
N ASP A 268 -27.54 3.09 -27.92
CA ASP A 268 -26.77 2.26 -26.99
C ASP A 268 -26.55 2.95 -25.64
N ARG A 269 -26.38 2.16 -24.57
CA ARG A 269 -26.17 2.70 -23.23
C ARG A 269 -24.73 3.18 -23.03
N THR A 270 -23.76 2.53 -23.67
CA THR A 270 -22.33 2.87 -23.60
C THR A 270 -21.56 2.11 -24.68
N ARG A 271 -20.29 2.48 -24.91
CA ARG A 271 -19.38 1.70 -25.76
C ARG A 271 -18.73 0.58 -24.97
N ILE A 272 -18.48 -0.57 -25.60
CA ILE A 272 -17.84 -1.72 -24.95
C ILE A 272 -16.63 -2.16 -25.76
N TYR A 273 -15.48 -2.27 -25.09
CA TYR A 273 -14.22 -2.71 -25.68
C TYR A 273 -13.72 -3.98 -25.00
N TYR A 274 -13.20 -4.92 -25.79
CA TYR A 274 -12.61 -6.17 -25.33
C TYR A 274 -11.09 -6.10 -25.39
N CYS A 275 -10.46 -6.42 -24.27
CA CYS A 275 -9.02 -6.57 -24.18
C CYS A 275 -8.51 -7.70 -25.08
N HIS A 276 -7.22 -7.65 -25.40
CA HIS A 276 -6.55 -8.78 -26.01
C HIS A 276 -6.59 -9.99 -25.06
N PRO A 277 -6.75 -11.20 -25.60
CA PRO A 277 -6.62 -12.42 -24.80
C PRO A 277 -5.27 -12.43 -24.06
N TYR A 278 -5.29 -12.89 -22.80
CA TYR A 278 -4.12 -12.98 -21.93
C TYR A 278 -3.41 -11.66 -21.59
N SER A 279 -4.04 -10.52 -21.88
CA SER A 279 -3.47 -9.18 -21.68
C SER A 279 -4.08 -8.47 -20.48
N SER A 280 -3.90 -9.07 -19.29
CA SER A 280 -4.49 -8.54 -18.04
C SER A 280 -4.01 -7.13 -17.68
N TRP A 281 -2.86 -6.68 -18.19
CA TRP A 281 -2.32 -5.34 -17.97
C TRP A 281 -3.19 -4.23 -18.57
N GLU A 282 -4.01 -4.54 -19.58
CA GLU A 282 -4.91 -3.59 -20.23
C GLU A 282 -6.07 -3.14 -19.32
N ARG A 283 -6.31 -3.90 -18.23
CA ARG A 283 -7.23 -3.61 -17.12
C ARG A 283 -6.49 -3.58 -15.78
N GLY A 284 -5.36 -2.86 -15.74
CA GLY A 284 -4.52 -2.81 -14.54
C GLY A 284 -5.20 -2.25 -13.29
N SER A 285 -6.37 -1.60 -13.41
CA SER A 285 -7.10 -1.05 -12.26
C SER A 285 -7.82 -2.15 -11.51
N ASN A 286 -8.50 -3.05 -12.24
CA ASN A 286 -9.27 -4.16 -11.68
C ASN A 286 -8.44 -5.05 -10.74
N GLU A 287 -7.18 -5.37 -11.09
CA GLU A 287 -6.36 -6.26 -10.25
C GLU A 287 -6.13 -5.68 -8.84
N ASN A 288 -5.88 -4.37 -8.76
CA ASN A 288 -5.66 -3.72 -7.47
C ASN A 288 -6.97 -3.59 -6.67
N GLN A 289 -8.08 -3.32 -7.34
CA GLN A 289 -9.38 -3.13 -6.71
C GLN A 289 -9.98 -4.44 -6.22
N ASN A 290 -9.89 -5.48 -7.03
CA ASN A 290 -10.26 -6.82 -6.63
C ASN A 290 -9.47 -7.29 -5.40
N LYS A 291 -8.22 -6.83 -5.19
CA LYS A 291 -7.49 -7.12 -3.94
C LYS A 291 -8.17 -6.51 -2.72
N LEU A 292 -8.77 -5.32 -2.83
CA LEU A 292 -9.54 -4.70 -1.74
C LEU A 292 -10.81 -5.49 -1.44
N VAL A 293 -11.56 -5.89 -2.48
CA VAL A 293 -12.71 -6.81 -2.32
C VAL A 293 -12.28 -8.09 -1.60
N ARG A 294 -11.13 -8.66 -1.97
CA ARG A 294 -10.59 -9.89 -1.37
C ARG A 294 -10.07 -9.72 0.06
N ARG A 295 -9.94 -8.51 0.61
CA ARG A 295 -9.68 -8.30 2.04
C ARG A 295 -10.90 -8.67 2.88
N HIS A 296 -12.10 -8.34 2.39
CA HIS A 296 -13.36 -8.65 3.08
C HIS A 296 -13.90 -10.04 2.71
N ILE A 297 -13.65 -10.48 1.48
CA ILE A 297 -14.13 -11.77 0.97
C ILE A 297 -12.97 -12.59 0.42
N PRO A 298 -12.27 -13.36 1.27
CA PRO A 298 -11.14 -14.18 0.86
C PRO A 298 -11.46 -15.15 -0.30
N LYS A 299 -10.42 -15.63 -0.98
CA LYS A 299 -10.60 -16.68 -1.99
C LYS A 299 -11.10 -17.96 -1.32
N GLY A 300 -12.09 -18.60 -1.93
CA GLY A 300 -12.69 -19.82 -1.40
C GLY A 300 -13.90 -19.59 -0.49
N THR A 301 -14.29 -18.34 -0.24
CA THR A 301 -15.58 -18.01 0.39
C THR A 301 -16.73 -18.38 -0.55
N ASP A 302 -17.76 -19.01 -0.01
CA ASP A 302 -19.02 -19.21 -0.70
C ASP A 302 -19.81 -17.90 -0.75
N PHE A 303 -20.26 -17.50 -1.95
CA PHE A 303 -21.02 -16.26 -2.11
C PHE A 303 -22.52 -16.52 -2.02
N ASP A 304 -22.97 -17.78 -1.99
CA ASP A 304 -24.38 -18.11 -2.06
C ASP A 304 -25.12 -17.66 -0.79
N ASP A 305 -24.43 -17.56 0.35
CA ASP A 305 -24.95 -16.99 1.60
C ASP A 305 -24.86 -15.45 1.66
N LYS A 306 -24.17 -14.82 0.69
CA LYS A 306 -24.00 -13.36 0.69
C LYS A 306 -25.23 -12.64 0.18
N THR A 307 -25.50 -11.52 0.83
CA THR A 307 -26.57 -10.58 0.52
C THR A 307 -26.04 -9.35 -0.21
N GLN A 308 -26.90 -8.67 -0.98
CA GLN A 308 -26.52 -7.42 -1.64
C GLN A 308 -26.13 -6.33 -0.61
N ARG A 309 -26.75 -6.31 0.56
CA ARG A 309 -26.44 -5.35 1.64
C ARG A 309 -25.04 -5.52 2.20
N GLU A 310 -24.54 -6.76 2.32
CA GLU A 310 -23.14 -6.99 2.70
C GLU A 310 -22.18 -6.51 1.62
N VAL A 311 -22.54 -6.70 0.34
CA VAL A 311 -21.74 -6.22 -0.79
C VAL A 311 -21.68 -4.69 -0.82
N GLU A 312 -22.79 -4.01 -0.54
CA GLU A 312 -22.85 -2.55 -0.45
C GLU A 312 -21.93 -1.99 0.64
N LYS A 313 -21.86 -2.64 1.82
CA LYS A 313 -20.91 -2.25 2.87
C LYS A 313 -19.46 -2.36 2.43
N ILE A 314 -19.14 -3.38 1.64
CA ILE A 314 -17.79 -3.57 1.08
C ILE A 314 -17.51 -2.49 0.03
N GLU A 315 -18.47 -2.19 -0.85
CA GLU A 315 -18.35 -1.10 -1.82
C GLU A 315 -18.11 0.25 -1.12
N GLU A 316 -18.91 0.57 -0.09
CA GLU A 316 -18.79 1.79 0.71
C GLU A 316 -17.40 1.89 1.36
N TRP A 317 -16.92 0.82 1.98
CA TRP A 317 -15.58 0.77 2.56
C TRP A 317 -14.49 1.02 1.50
N ILE A 318 -14.59 0.38 0.33
CA ILE A 318 -13.59 0.52 -0.74
C ILE A 318 -13.56 1.94 -1.31
N ASN A 319 -14.73 2.56 -1.44
CA ASN A 319 -14.87 3.90 -1.99
C ASN A 319 -14.44 4.99 -1.00
N ASN A 320 -14.61 4.76 0.30
CA ASN A 320 -14.15 5.65 1.38
C ASN A 320 -12.73 5.35 1.89
N TYR A 321 -12.06 4.34 1.33
CA TYR A 321 -10.68 4.02 1.69
C TYR A 321 -9.72 5.15 1.26
N PRO A 322 -8.89 5.73 2.16
CA PRO A 322 -7.89 6.74 1.81
C PRO A 322 -6.81 6.18 0.89
N ARG A 323 -6.63 6.79 -0.30
CA ARG A 323 -5.69 6.27 -1.31
C ARG A 323 -4.48 7.17 -1.46
N ARG A 324 -3.29 6.62 -1.24
CA ARG A 324 -2.02 7.35 -1.41
C ARG A 324 -1.83 7.95 -2.81
N ILE A 325 -2.36 7.31 -3.85
CA ILE A 325 -2.32 7.82 -5.24
C ILE A 325 -3.10 9.13 -5.43
N PHE A 326 -3.98 9.46 -4.48
CA PHE A 326 -4.82 10.65 -4.47
C PHE A 326 -4.53 11.52 -3.25
N ASP A 327 -3.29 11.50 -2.76
CA ASP A 327 -2.89 12.22 -1.54
C ASP A 327 -3.82 11.94 -0.34
N TYR A 328 -4.27 10.69 -0.25
CA TYR A 328 -5.18 10.16 0.76
C TYR A 328 -6.63 10.64 0.69
N ARG A 329 -7.02 11.32 -0.39
CA ARG A 329 -8.44 11.52 -0.71
C ARG A 329 -9.10 10.17 -1.07
N THR A 330 -10.41 10.10 -0.89
CA THR A 330 -11.18 8.88 -1.16
C THR A 330 -11.70 8.86 -2.60
N SER A 331 -11.98 7.66 -3.12
CA SER A 331 -12.59 7.53 -4.45
C SER A 331 -13.99 8.14 -4.50
N GLU A 332 -14.73 8.08 -3.39
CA GLU A 332 -16.03 8.74 -3.25
C GLU A 332 -15.93 10.24 -3.49
N GLN A 333 -15.03 10.91 -2.76
CA GLN A 333 -14.84 12.37 -2.85
C GLN A 333 -14.50 12.81 -4.27
N LEU A 334 -13.58 12.12 -4.93
CA LEU A 334 -13.17 12.43 -6.29
C LEU A 334 -14.29 12.19 -7.30
N PHE A 335 -15.05 11.11 -7.12
CA PHE A 335 -16.18 10.79 -7.99
C PHE A 335 -17.28 11.86 -7.89
N GLU A 336 -17.62 12.29 -6.68
CA GLU A 336 -18.58 13.37 -6.47
C GLU A 336 -18.12 14.69 -7.10
N GLU A 337 -16.83 15.03 -7.03
CA GLU A 337 -16.28 16.22 -7.67
C GLU A 337 -16.44 16.18 -9.19
N GLU A 338 -16.14 15.04 -9.82
CA GLU A 338 -16.33 14.89 -11.26
C GLU A 338 -17.82 14.93 -11.65
N LEU A 339 -18.71 14.35 -10.83
CA LEU A 339 -20.16 14.47 -11.04
C LEU A 339 -20.64 15.92 -10.95
N ARG A 340 -20.08 16.74 -10.05
CA ARG A 340 -20.43 18.17 -9.93
C ARG A 340 -19.89 19.00 -11.10
N LYS A 341 -18.76 18.61 -11.70
CA LYS A 341 -18.23 19.26 -12.91
C LYS A 341 -19.03 18.92 -14.16
N ALA A 342 -19.68 17.75 -14.17
CA ALA A 342 -20.47 17.25 -15.30
C ALA A 342 -21.96 17.64 -15.23
N ALA A 343 -22.45 18.08 -14.06
CA ALA A 343 -23.78 18.63 -13.84
C ALA A 343 -23.81 20.12 -14.18
#